data_AF-A0A150V6Z5-F1
#
_entry.id   AF-A0A150V6Z5-F1
#
_cell.length_a   1.000
_cell.length_b   1.000
_cell.length_c   1.000
_cell.angle_alpha   90.00
_cell.angle_beta   90.00
_cell.angle_gamma   90.00
#
_symmetry.space_group_name_H-M   'P 1'
#
loop_
_entity.id
_entity.type
_entity.pdbx_description
1 polymer ?
#
loop_
_entity_poly.entity_id
_entity_poly.type
_entity_poly.pdbx_seq_one_letter_code
_entity_poly.pdbx_strand_id
1 'polypeptide(L)'
;MPQLYDHIGTLTAVFVGATRGIGLATLQAFAKHIPKPKAFIVGRSVEKFQAELNKLQKLNPDGDFEFLEVDDSLISRIDHLCNVIQRLGASKIDLVVLSQGYISFNGRENNADGLDNSISLRYYGRISHIN
;
A
#
# COMPACT_ATOMS: atom_id res chain seq x y z
N MET A 1 -16.46 25.10 1.07
CA MET A 1 -15.59 24.72 -0.07
C MET A 1 -15.99 23.36 -0.68
N PRO A 2 -17.21 23.14 -1.21
CA PRO A 2 -17.60 21.82 -1.75
C PRO A 2 -17.42 21.69 -3.28
N GLN A 3 -17.32 22.80 -4.02
CA GLN A 3 -17.49 22.83 -5.48
C GLN A 3 -16.25 22.40 -6.29
N LEU A 4 -15.11 22.07 -5.67
CA LEU A 4 -13.87 21.75 -6.41
C LEU A 4 -13.66 20.25 -6.67
N TYR A 5 -14.39 19.36 -5.97
CA TYR A 5 -14.16 17.90 -6.02
C TYR A 5 -15.13 17.14 -6.90
N ASP A 6 -16.25 17.75 -7.34
CA ASP A 6 -17.24 17.08 -8.19
C ASP A 6 -16.71 16.75 -9.60
N HIS A 7 -15.54 17.26 -9.98
CA HIS A 7 -14.92 17.06 -11.29
C HIS A 7 -13.70 16.12 -11.24
N ILE A 8 -13.19 15.81 -10.05
CA ILE A 8 -12.05 14.91 -9.84
C ILE A 8 -12.66 13.56 -9.50
N GLY A 9 -12.61 12.61 -10.44
CA GLY A 9 -13.05 11.24 -10.19
C GLY A 9 -12.38 10.63 -8.96
N THR A 10 -12.91 9.51 -8.47
CA THR A 10 -12.34 8.78 -7.31
C THR A 10 -10.84 8.62 -7.44
N LEU A 11 -10.10 9.18 -6.49
CA LEU A 11 -8.65 9.11 -6.46
C LEU A 11 -8.24 7.73 -5.92
N THR A 12 -7.48 6.99 -6.73
CA THR A 12 -7.04 5.62 -6.43
C THR A 12 -5.56 5.62 -6.05
N ALA A 13 -5.22 5.07 -4.89
CA ALA A 13 -3.86 5.04 -4.37
C ALA A 13 -3.41 3.63 -3.99
N VAL A 14 -2.12 3.35 -4.14
CA VAL A 14 -1.45 2.14 -3.62
C VAL A 14 -0.52 2.53 -2.50
N PHE A 15 -0.69 1.92 -1.33
CA PHE A 15 0.11 2.15 -0.14
C PHE A 15 0.91 0.90 0.19
N VAL A 16 2.22 0.93 -0.06
CA VAL A 16 3.13 -0.19 0.20
C VAL A 16 3.83 0.00 1.53
N GLY A 17 3.68 -0.97 2.44
CA GLY A 17 4.29 -0.93 3.76
C GLY A 17 3.64 0.04 4.76
N ALA A 18 2.49 0.63 4.42
CA ALA A 18 1.78 1.63 5.23
C ALA A 18 0.99 1.02 6.42
N THR A 19 1.54 -0.03 7.04
CA THR A 19 0.84 -0.77 8.10
C THR A 19 1.07 -0.19 9.49
N ARG A 20 2.12 0.64 9.66
CA ARG A 20 2.49 1.31 10.92
C ARG A 20 3.24 2.62 10.65
N GLY A 21 3.49 3.40 11.70
CA GLY A 21 4.36 4.57 11.65
C GLY A 21 3.90 5.63 10.65
N ILE A 22 4.85 6.23 9.94
CA ILE A 22 4.59 7.34 9.01
C ILE A 22 3.66 6.91 7.87
N GLY A 23 3.90 5.73 7.27
CA GLY A 23 3.05 5.24 6.18
C GLY A 23 1.58 5.08 6.60
N LEU A 24 1.34 4.53 7.80
CA LEU A 24 -0.01 4.44 8.35
C LEU A 24 -0.64 5.82 8.61
N ALA A 25 0.12 6.75 9.18
CA ALA A 25 -0.37 8.11 9.40
C ALA A 25 -0.75 8.80 8.07
N THR A 26 0.03 8.58 7.01
CA THR A 26 -0.28 9.06 5.66
C THR A 26 -1.55 8.42 5.11
N LEU A 27 -1.73 7.10 5.26
CA LEU A 27 -2.95 6.39 4.85
C LEU A 27 -4.19 6.90 5.60
N GLN A 28 -4.09 7.14 6.90
CA GLN A 28 -5.17 7.73 7.70
C GLN A 28 -5.51 9.15 7.26
N ALA A 29 -4.51 9.98 6.97
CA ALA A 29 -4.72 11.32 6.44
C ALA A 29 -5.39 11.28 5.07
N PHE A 30 -4.96 10.37 4.19
CA PHE A 30 -5.59 10.13 2.90
C PHE A 30 -7.06 9.75 3.04
N ALA A 31 -7.37 8.76 3.89
CA ALA A 31 -8.73 8.36 4.19
C ALA A 31 -9.57 9.52 4.74
N LYS A 32 -9.02 10.37 5.61
CA LYS A 32 -9.73 11.50 6.22
C LYS A 32 -10.05 12.63 5.25
N HIS A 33 -9.14 12.93 4.32
CA HIS A 33 -9.17 14.19 3.56
C HIS A 33 -9.57 14.04 2.11
N ILE A 34 -9.47 12.84 1.54
CA ILE A 34 -9.90 12.58 0.17
C ILE A 34 -11.36 12.11 0.20
N PRO A 35 -12.26 12.71 -0.59
CA PRO A 35 -13.64 12.26 -0.69
C PRO A 35 -13.72 10.96 -1.50
N LYS A 36 -14.44 9.96 -0.97
CA LYS A 36 -14.68 8.65 -1.60
C LYS A 36 -13.43 8.00 -2.21
N PRO A 37 -12.31 7.88 -1.46
CA PRO A 37 -11.05 7.40 -1.99
C PRO A 37 -11.09 5.90 -2.26
N LYS A 38 -10.23 5.43 -3.16
CA LYS A 38 -9.88 4.01 -3.26
C LYS A 38 -8.43 3.80 -2.84
N ALA A 39 -8.17 2.87 -1.94
CA ALA A 39 -6.82 2.57 -1.46
C ALA A 39 -6.57 1.06 -1.43
N PHE A 40 -5.52 0.64 -2.14
CA PHE A 40 -4.93 -0.69 -1.99
C PHE A 40 -3.79 -0.61 -0.98
N ILE A 41 -3.86 -1.44 0.06
CA ILE A 41 -2.93 -1.41 1.19
C ILE A 41 -2.14 -2.72 1.17
N VAL A 42 -0.86 -2.63 0.84
CA VAL A 42 0.01 -3.79 0.66
C VAL A 42 0.81 -4.03 1.94
N GLY A 43 0.68 -5.23 2.51
CA GLY A 43 1.38 -5.60 3.73
C GLY A 43 1.37 -7.10 3.98
N ARG A 44 2.04 -7.53 5.05
CA ARG A 44 2.33 -8.96 5.31
C ARG A 44 1.30 -9.72 6.13
N SER A 45 0.29 -9.05 6.68
CA SER A 45 -0.67 -9.70 7.57
C SER A 45 -1.95 -8.87 7.67
N VAL A 46 -3.01 -9.35 7.02
CA VAL A 46 -4.35 -8.76 7.13
C VAL A 46 -4.86 -8.87 8.56
N GLU A 47 -4.60 -10.00 9.22
CA GLU A 47 -5.02 -10.24 10.61
C GLU A 47 -4.51 -9.12 11.54
N LYS A 48 -3.23 -8.76 11.44
CA LYS A 48 -2.64 -7.68 12.24
C LYS A 48 -3.15 -6.30 11.86
N PHE A 49 -3.62 -6.12 10.64
CA PHE A 49 -4.10 -4.84 10.13
C PHE A 49 -5.62 -4.66 10.22
N GLN A 50 -6.38 -5.73 10.46
CA GLN A 50 -7.85 -5.73 10.40
C GLN A 50 -8.50 -4.66 11.28
N ALA A 51 -7.98 -4.46 12.48
CA ALA A 51 -8.47 -3.43 13.40
C ALA A 51 -8.30 -2.03 12.83
N GLU A 52 -7.22 -1.77 12.09
CA GLU A 52 -6.95 -0.50 11.45
C GLU A 52 -7.78 -0.32 10.17
N LEU A 53 -7.94 -1.38 9.38
CA LEU A 53 -8.84 -1.39 8.23
C LEU A 53 -10.28 -0.99 8.62
N ASN A 54 -10.78 -1.55 9.73
CA ASN A 54 -12.08 -1.17 10.29
C ASN A 54 -12.14 0.30 10.72
N LYS A 55 -11.04 0.90 11.17
CA LYS A 55 -10.99 2.34 11.51
C LYS A 55 -10.99 3.20 10.26
N LEU A 56 -10.28 2.81 9.19
CA LEU A 56 -10.30 3.52 7.91
C LEU A 56 -11.72 3.56 7.34
N GLN A 57 -12.43 2.43 7.34
CA GLN A 57 -13.83 2.38 6.88
C GLN A 57 -14.76 3.25 7.73
N LYS A 58 -14.57 3.29 9.06
CA LYS A 58 -15.35 4.17 9.94
C LYS A 58 -15.03 5.64 9.73
N LEU A 59 -13.77 5.96 9.45
CA LEU A 59 -13.28 7.31 9.21
C LEU A 59 -13.81 7.88 7.89
N ASN A 60 -13.93 7.02 6.86
CA ASN A 60 -14.51 7.38 5.58
C ASN A 60 -15.42 6.24 5.06
N PRO A 61 -16.71 6.28 5.41
CA PRO A 61 -17.66 5.22 5.03
C PRO A 61 -17.86 5.05 3.53
N ASP A 62 -17.63 6.11 2.74
CA ASP A 62 -17.72 6.09 1.28
C ASP A 62 -16.39 5.70 0.61
N GLY A 63 -15.33 5.46 1.39
CA GLY A 63 -14.05 4.99 0.89
C GLY A 63 -14.03 3.48 0.66
N ASP A 64 -13.24 3.07 -0.33
CA ASP A 64 -12.95 1.67 -0.67
C ASP A 64 -11.51 1.35 -0.23
N PHE A 65 -11.36 0.54 0.81
CA PHE A 65 -10.07 0.18 1.39
C PHE A 65 -9.86 -1.32 1.28
N GLU A 66 -8.89 -1.73 0.46
CA GLU A 66 -8.60 -3.14 0.20
C GLU A 66 -7.20 -3.50 0.68
N PHE A 67 -7.10 -4.50 1.56
CA PHE A 67 -5.81 -5.00 2.03
C PHE A 67 -5.34 -6.17 1.15
N LEU A 68 -4.13 -6.06 0.62
CA LEU A 68 -3.49 -7.07 -0.21
C LEU A 68 -2.33 -7.67 0.58
N GLU A 69 -2.49 -8.94 0.99
CA GLU A 69 -1.48 -9.64 1.77
C GLU A 69 -0.35 -10.16 0.87
N VAL A 70 0.79 -9.48 0.91
CA VAL A 70 2.00 -9.80 0.13
C VAL A 70 3.25 -9.51 0.96
N ASP A 71 4.23 -10.40 0.90
CA ASP A 71 5.59 -10.08 1.36
C ASP A 71 6.34 -9.29 0.30
N ASP A 72 6.39 -7.98 0.49
CA ASP A 72 7.01 -7.02 -0.43
C ASP A 72 8.54 -7.18 -0.56
N SER A 73 9.16 -7.98 0.31
CA SER A 73 10.57 -8.34 0.13
C SER A 73 10.76 -9.33 -1.01
N LEU A 74 9.71 -10.07 -1.41
CA LEU A 74 9.75 -11.04 -2.49
C LEU A 74 9.38 -10.36 -3.80
N ILE A 75 10.40 -9.98 -4.58
CA ILE A 75 10.25 -9.31 -5.87
C ILE A 75 9.45 -10.18 -6.84
N SER A 76 9.62 -11.50 -6.74
CA SER A 76 8.84 -12.48 -7.51
C SER A 76 7.31 -12.38 -7.30
N ARG A 77 6.85 -11.72 -6.23
CA ARG A 77 5.42 -11.55 -5.92
C ARG A 77 4.83 -10.23 -6.44
N ILE A 78 5.66 -9.27 -6.85
CA ILE A 78 5.20 -7.91 -7.20
C ILE A 78 4.41 -7.93 -8.51
N ASP A 79 4.84 -8.67 -9.54
CA ASP A 79 4.08 -8.78 -10.79
C ASP A 79 2.67 -9.36 -10.57
N HIS A 80 2.57 -10.36 -9.69
CA HIS A 80 1.27 -10.92 -9.32
C HIS A 80 0.40 -9.89 -8.61
N LEU A 81 0.96 -9.13 -7.67
CA LEU A 81 0.26 -8.03 -6.99
C LEU A 81 -0.27 -6.99 -7.97
N CYS A 82 0.56 -6.55 -8.92
CA CYS A 82 0.16 -5.59 -9.96
C CYS A 82 -1.00 -6.13 -10.81
N ASN A 83 -0.97 -7.42 -11.17
CA ASN A 83 -2.07 -8.08 -11.88
C ASN A 83 -3.37 -8.13 -11.05
N VAL A 84 -3.26 -8.39 -9.75
CA VAL A 84 -4.41 -8.38 -8.82
C VAL A 84 -5.02 -6.98 -8.75
N ILE A 85 -4.22 -5.93 -8.57
CA ILE A 85 -4.68 -4.54 -8.52
C ILE A 85 -5.44 -4.16 -9.81
N GLN A 86 -4.91 -4.53 -10.97
CA GLN A 86 -5.57 -4.30 -12.26
C GLN A 86 -6.92 -5.02 -12.36
N ARG A 87 -7.00 -6.28 -11.92
CA ARG A 87 -8.25 -7.08 -11.93
C ARG A 87 -9.31 -6.53 -10.97
N LEU A 88 -8.89 -5.89 -9.88
CA LEU A 88 -9.77 -5.23 -8.92
C LEU A 88 -10.33 -3.88 -9.42
N GLY A 89 -10.17 -3.61 -10.72
CA GLY A 89 -10.79 -2.49 -11.41
C GLY A 89 -9.98 -1.20 -11.33
N ALA A 90 -8.71 -1.25 -10.91
CA ALA A 90 -7.83 -0.10 -10.95
C ALA A 90 -7.29 0.12 -12.37
N SER A 91 -8.09 0.74 -13.24
CA SER A 91 -7.66 1.14 -14.59
C SER A 91 -6.64 2.28 -14.59
N LYS A 92 -6.55 3.00 -13.47
CA LYS A 92 -5.62 4.09 -13.22
C LYS A 92 -5.23 4.11 -11.74
N ILE A 93 -3.95 4.34 -11.46
CA ILE A 93 -3.44 4.67 -10.13
C ILE A 93 -2.99 6.14 -10.14
N ASP A 94 -3.52 6.94 -9.23
CA ASP A 94 -3.18 8.36 -9.10
C ASP A 94 -1.95 8.57 -8.21
N LEU A 95 -1.82 7.76 -7.15
CA LEU A 95 -0.73 7.84 -6.18
C LEU A 95 -0.16 6.46 -5.84
N VAL A 96 1.16 6.40 -5.73
CA VAL A 96 1.87 5.24 -5.16
C VAL A 96 2.72 5.74 -3.99
N VAL A 97 2.46 5.22 -2.80
CA VAL A 97 3.15 5.58 -1.56
C VAL A 97 4.02 4.41 -1.12
N LEU A 98 5.33 4.55 -1.33
CA LEU A 98 6.32 3.52 -1.03
C LEU A 98 6.96 3.78 0.33
N SER A 99 6.38 3.21 1.38
CA SER A 99 6.81 3.40 2.77
C SER A 99 7.47 2.16 3.39
N GLN A 100 7.53 1.05 2.64
CA GLN A 100 8.16 -0.18 3.09
C GLN A 100 9.63 0.02 3.41
N GLY A 101 10.08 -0.69 4.44
CA GLY A 101 11.44 -0.64 4.91
C GLY A 101 11.66 -1.69 6.00
N TYR A 102 12.90 -2.07 6.14
CA TYR A 102 13.34 -3.02 7.14
C TYR A 102 14.69 -2.57 7.67
N ILE A 103 14.85 -2.59 8.98
CA ILE A 103 16.13 -2.32 9.66
C ILE A 103 16.44 -3.61 10.42
N SER A 104 17.56 -4.22 10.08
CA SER A 104 18.14 -5.32 10.84
C SER A 104 19.40 -4.83 11.53
N PHE A 105 19.63 -5.31 12.75
CA PHE A 105 20.91 -5.17 13.45
C PHE A 105 21.82 -6.38 13.21
N ASN A 106 21.34 -7.37 12.45
CA ASN A 106 22.14 -8.49 11.99
C ASN A 106 22.86 -8.12 10.68
N GLY A 107 23.72 -9.03 10.21
CA GLY A 107 24.29 -8.94 8.86
C GLY A 107 23.25 -9.20 7.77
N ARG A 108 23.72 -9.66 6.61
CA ARG A 108 22.85 -10.03 5.48
C ARG A 108 21.86 -11.13 5.89
N GLU A 109 20.58 -10.87 5.65
CA GLU A 109 19.49 -11.83 5.89
C GLU A 109 18.76 -12.04 4.56
N ASN A 110 18.85 -13.25 4.00
CA ASN A 110 18.24 -13.54 2.71
C ASN A 110 16.74 -13.84 2.84
N ASN A 111 15.98 -13.42 1.84
CA ASN A 111 14.59 -13.81 1.62
C ASN A 111 14.49 -15.08 0.75
N ALA A 112 13.27 -15.51 0.43
CA ALA A 112 13.01 -16.69 -0.39
C ALA A 112 13.44 -16.52 -1.87
N ASP A 113 13.66 -15.29 -2.34
CA ASP A 113 14.24 -15.01 -3.66
C ASP A 113 15.78 -15.06 -3.64
N GLY A 114 16.40 -15.34 -2.48
CA GLY A 114 17.86 -15.34 -2.30
C GLY A 114 18.50 -13.94 -2.20
N LEU A 115 17.67 -12.89 -2.14
CA LEU A 115 18.09 -11.50 -2.03
C LEU A 115 18.16 -11.07 -0.57
N ASP A 116 19.00 -10.09 -0.25
CA ASP A 116 19.02 -9.49 1.08
C ASP A 116 17.69 -8.76 1.38
N ASN A 117 17.11 -8.97 2.56
CA ASN A 117 15.82 -8.40 2.97
C ASN A 117 15.84 -6.87 2.99
N SER A 118 16.93 -6.27 3.48
CA SER A 118 17.05 -4.82 3.62
C SER A 118 17.08 -4.14 2.26
N ILE A 119 17.91 -4.63 1.34
CA ILE A 119 17.99 -4.07 -0.03
C ILE A 119 16.74 -4.39 -0.85
N SER A 120 16.13 -5.56 -0.64
CA SER A 120 14.90 -5.94 -1.33
C SER A 120 13.77 -4.96 -1.01
N LEU A 121 13.56 -4.62 0.26
CA LEU A 121 12.50 -3.69 0.64
C LEU A 121 12.85 -2.22 0.33
N ARG A 122 14.11 -1.81 0.53
CA ARG A 122 14.49 -0.39 0.40
C ARG A 122 14.71 0.05 -1.04
N TYR A 123 15.08 -0.87 -1.93
CA TYR A 123 15.49 -0.55 -3.30
C TYR A 123 14.71 -1.36 -4.34
N TYR A 124 14.92 -2.67 -4.41
CA TYR A 124 14.36 -3.48 -5.51
C TYR A 124 12.83 -3.48 -5.51
N GLY A 125 12.20 -3.64 -4.36
CA GLY A 125 10.74 -3.64 -4.20
C GLY A 125 10.18 -2.29 -4.64
N ARG A 126 10.78 -1.18 -4.21
CA ARG A 126 10.32 0.16 -4.59
C ARG A 126 10.37 0.41 -6.09
N ILE A 127 11.47 0.01 -6.75
CA ILE A 127 11.61 0.17 -8.20
C ILE A 127 10.62 -0.73 -8.95
N SER A 128 10.41 -1.96 -8.47
CA SER A 128 9.52 -2.93 -9.12
C SER A 128 8.05 -2.50 -9.12
N HIS A 129 7.65 -1.58 -8.23
CA HIS A 129 6.28 -1.02 -8.22
C HIS A 129 6.06 0.12 -9.24
N ILE A 130 7.12 0.61 -9.89
CA ILE A 130 7.06 1.79 -10.77
C ILE A 130 7.15 1.40 -12.26
N ASN A 131 7.70 0.22 -12.58
CA ASN A 131 7.92 -0.24 -13.95
C ASN A 131 6.67 -0.85 -14.61
#